data_AF-A0AAN8VZH3-F1
#
_entry.id   AF-A0AAN8VZH3-F1
#
_cell.length_a   1.000
_cell.length_b   1.000
_cell.length_c   1.000
_cell.angle_alpha   90.00
_cell.angle_beta   90.00
_cell.angle_gamma   90.00
#
_symmetry.space_group_name_H-M   'P 1'
#
loop_
_entity.id
_entity.type
_entity.pdbx_description
1 polymer ?
#
loop_
_entity_poly.entity_id
_entity_poly.type
_entity_poly.pdbx_seq_one_letter_code
_entity_poly.pdbx_strand_id
1 'polypeptide(L)'
;MSKFESATLKDCLSQLGDGIGELKDSLKALKKLNSANMRFQIANVQTWVSAALTNDDTCNDGVSNKYISASLKNSVKKSVLNVAQLTSNALSIELMGSLKSL
;
A
#
# COMPACT_ATOMS: atom_id res chain seq x y z
N MET A 1 1.23 -25.14 9.80
CA MET A 1 1.99 -23.97 9.30
C MET A 1 3.43 -24.12 9.74
N SER A 2 4.38 -24.05 8.81
CA SER A 2 5.82 -24.19 9.10
C SER A 2 6.38 -22.93 9.77
N LYS A 3 7.58 -23.03 10.38
CA LYS A 3 8.29 -21.85 10.91
C LYS A 3 8.55 -20.81 9.81
N PHE A 4 8.88 -21.27 8.60
CA PHE A 4 9.11 -20.41 7.45
C PHE A 4 7.84 -19.68 7.03
N GLU A 5 6.72 -20.41 6.88
CA GLU A 5 5.42 -19.80 6.56
C GLU A 5 4.99 -18.76 7.61
N SER A 6 5.22 -19.03 8.90
CA SER A 6 4.91 -18.07 9.95
C SER A 6 5.79 -16.83 9.90
N ALA A 7 7.07 -16.95 9.52
CA ALA A 7 7.97 -15.81 9.36
C ALA A 7 7.55 -14.96 8.16
N THR A 8 7.32 -15.58 6.99
CA THR A 8 6.83 -14.88 5.79
C THR A 8 5.50 -14.17 6.03
N LEU A 9 4.58 -14.78 6.78
CA LEU A 9 3.30 -14.13 7.11
C LEU A 9 3.51 -12.91 8.03
N LYS A 10 4.43 -13.00 9.00
CA LYS A 10 4.78 -11.85 9.86
C LYS A 10 5.40 -10.72 9.06
N ASP A 11 6.32 -11.04 8.15
CA ASP A 11 6.95 -10.04 7.29
C ASP A 11 5.91 -9.36 6.39
N CYS A 12 5.01 -10.13 5.78
CA CYS A 12 3.89 -9.59 5.03
C CYS A 12 3.01 -8.66 5.89
N LEU A 13 2.64 -9.07 7.11
CA LEU A 13 1.84 -8.23 8.02
C LEU A 13 2.57 -6.94 8.39
N SER A 14 3.90 -6.96 8.52
CA SER A 14 4.69 -5.75 8.72
C SER A 14 4.59 -4.81 7.53
N GLN A 15 4.78 -5.33 6.30
CA GLN A 15 4.67 -4.52 5.07
C GLN A 15 3.28 -3.88 4.94
N LEU A 16 2.21 -4.65 5.16
CA LEU A 16 0.85 -4.11 5.15
C LEU A 16 0.63 -3.06 6.26
N GLY A 17 1.26 -3.25 7.43
CA GLY A 17 1.26 -2.29 8.52
C GLY A 17 1.93 -0.96 8.15
N ASP A 18 3.07 -1.03 7.47
CA ASP A 18 3.80 0.14 6.97
C ASP A 18 2.98 0.87 5.90
N GLY A 19 2.37 0.14 4.96
CA GLY A 19 1.44 0.69 3.97
C GLY A 19 0.23 1.41 4.60
N ILE A 20 -0.34 0.87 5.68
CA ILE A 20 -1.39 1.55 6.45
C ILE A 20 -0.86 2.85 7.08
N GLY A 21 0.39 2.87 7.55
CA GLY A 21 1.05 4.07 8.07
C GLY A 21 1.17 5.16 7.02
N GLU A 22 1.65 4.80 5.84
CA GLU A 22 1.81 5.70 4.70
C GLU A 22 0.47 6.26 4.22
N LEU A 23 -0.57 5.41 4.11
CA LEU A 23 -1.94 5.86 3.79
C LEU A 23 -2.49 6.83 4.83
N LYS A 24 -2.19 6.65 6.13
CA LYS A 24 -2.57 7.60 7.17
C LYS A 24 -1.85 8.94 7.01
N ASP A 25 -0.60 8.92 6.59
CA ASP A 25 0.17 10.15 6.34
C ASP A 25 -0.32 10.90 5.10
N SER A 26 -0.71 10.18 4.03
CA SER A 26 -1.46 10.74 2.90
C SER A 26 -2.72 11.46 3.36
N LEU A 27 -3.56 10.81 4.18
CA LEU A 27 -4.77 11.43 4.71
C LEU A 27 -4.49 12.67 5.56
N LYS A 28 -3.42 12.67 6.37
CA LYS A 28 -3.04 13.84 7.18
C LYS A 28 -2.61 15.01 6.28
N ALA A 29 -1.87 14.75 5.21
CA ALA A 29 -1.47 15.80 4.27
C ALA A 29 -2.65 16.36 3.49
N LEU A 30 -3.56 15.49 3.01
CA LEU A 30 -4.81 15.91 2.35
C LEU A 30 -5.65 16.81 3.26
N LYS A 31 -5.76 16.49 4.56
CA LYS A 31 -6.49 17.33 5.53
C LYS A 31 -5.84 18.69 5.78
N LYS A 32 -4.56 18.86 5.45
CA LYS A 32 -3.79 20.10 5.62
C LYS A 32 -3.58 20.85 4.31
N LEU A 33 -4.33 20.48 3.26
CA LEU A 33 -4.25 21.13 1.96
C LEU A 33 -4.49 22.64 2.07
N ASN A 34 -3.58 23.41 1.49
CA ASN A 34 -3.71 24.86 1.35
C ASN A 34 -3.16 25.31 0.00
N SER A 35 -3.65 26.44 -0.50
CA SER A 35 -3.29 26.96 -1.83
C SER A 35 -1.80 27.27 -1.98
N ALA A 36 -1.11 27.67 -0.91
CA ALA A 36 0.30 28.04 -0.95
C ALA A 36 1.25 26.84 -1.20
N ASN A 37 0.91 25.65 -0.69
CA ASN A 37 1.77 24.47 -0.75
C ASN A 37 1.09 23.25 -1.41
N MET A 38 -0.04 23.45 -2.07
CA MET A 38 -0.90 22.38 -2.59
C MET A 38 -0.12 21.36 -3.43
N ARG A 39 0.67 21.81 -4.40
CA ARG A 39 1.45 20.93 -5.29
C ARG A 39 2.42 20.03 -4.52
N PHE A 40 3.13 20.59 -3.54
CA PHE A 40 4.08 19.83 -2.73
C PHE A 40 3.35 18.83 -1.80
N GLN A 41 2.23 19.24 -1.20
CA GLN A 41 1.43 18.37 -0.36
C GLN A 41 0.85 17.18 -1.14
N ILE A 42 0.35 17.43 -2.35
CA ILE A 42 -0.10 16.40 -3.28
C ILE A 42 1.05 15.46 -3.67
N ALA A 43 2.25 15.97 -3.93
CA ALA A 43 3.41 15.13 -4.25
C ALA A 43 3.79 14.19 -3.08
N ASN A 44 3.71 14.67 -1.84
CA ASN A 44 3.94 13.81 -0.66
C ASN A 44 2.87 12.71 -0.56
N VAL A 45 1.61 13.06 -0.78
CA VAL A 45 0.49 12.11 -0.82
C VAL A 45 0.74 11.02 -1.87
N GLN A 46 1.09 11.39 -3.10
CA GLN A 46 1.42 10.44 -4.17
C GLN A 46 2.59 9.52 -3.81
N THR A 47 3.61 10.06 -3.14
CA THR A 47 4.77 9.30 -2.67
C THR A 47 4.35 8.21 -1.68
N TRP A 48 3.58 8.56 -0.66
CA TRP A 48 3.14 7.62 0.36
C TRP A 48 2.16 6.58 -0.18
N VAL A 49 1.22 6.96 -1.04
CA VAL A 49 0.31 5.96 -1.64
C VAL A 49 1.07 5.00 -2.57
N SER A 50 2.09 5.47 -3.28
CA SER A 50 2.96 4.62 -4.12
C SER A 50 3.84 3.69 -3.28
N ALA A 51 4.30 4.15 -2.10
CA ALA A 51 4.99 3.31 -1.14
C ALA A 51 4.07 2.20 -0.60
N ALA A 52 2.79 2.50 -0.33
CA ALA A 52 1.83 1.50 0.14
C ALA A 52 1.61 0.39 -0.90
N LEU A 53 1.53 0.73 -2.19
CA LEU A 53 1.50 -0.26 -3.28
C LEU A 53 2.77 -1.10 -3.34
N THR A 54 3.94 -0.49 -3.13
CA THR A 54 5.22 -1.22 -3.09
C THR A 54 5.26 -2.22 -1.93
N ASN A 55 4.68 -1.86 -0.78
CA ASN A 55 4.57 -2.74 0.38
C ASN A 55 3.61 -3.91 0.11
N ASP A 56 2.49 -3.67 -0.58
CA ASP A 56 1.57 -4.72 -1.03
C ASP A 56 2.29 -5.71 -1.97
N ASP A 57 3.01 -5.21 -2.97
CA ASP A 57 3.79 -6.03 -3.91
C ASP A 57 4.87 -6.85 -3.19
N THR A 58 5.59 -6.22 -2.24
CA THR A 58 6.63 -6.88 -1.44
C THR A 58 6.05 -8.04 -0.61
N CYS A 59 4.88 -7.87 0.00
CA CYS A 59 4.21 -8.98 0.67
C CYS A 59 3.88 -10.13 -0.32
N ASN A 60 3.30 -9.79 -1.48
CA ASN A 60 2.91 -10.78 -2.48
C ASN A 60 4.11 -11.57 -3.03
N ASP A 61 5.25 -10.90 -3.20
CA ASP A 61 6.51 -11.54 -3.60
C ASP A 61 7.05 -12.47 -2.51
N GLY A 62 6.97 -12.05 -1.24
CA GLY A 62 7.38 -12.86 -0.10
C GLY A 62 6.67 -14.22 -0.02
N VAL A 63 5.35 -14.24 -0.27
CA VAL A 63 4.55 -15.49 -0.26
C VAL A 63 4.64 -16.29 -1.56
N SER A 64 5.30 -15.77 -2.59
CA SER A 64 5.45 -16.47 -3.88
C SER A 64 6.52 -17.57 -3.86
N ASN A 65 7.24 -17.72 -2.74
CA ASN A 65 8.26 -18.72 -2.50
C ASN A 65 7.73 -20.18 -2.55
N LYS A 66 8.54 -21.11 -3.10
CA LYS A 66 8.21 -22.55 -3.24
C LYS A 66 7.98 -23.30 -1.92
N TYR A 67 8.45 -22.78 -0.79
CA TYR A 67 8.28 -23.37 0.54
C TYR A 67 6.96 -22.97 1.23
N ILE A 68 6.16 -22.12 0.57
CA ILE A 68 4.84 -21.71 1.06
C ILE A 68 3.77 -22.62 0.46
N SER A 69 2.86 -23.14 1.31
CA SER A 69 1.75 -23.95 0.83
C SER A 69 0.84 -23.17 -0.12
N ALA A 70 0.33 -23.84 -1.15
CA ALA A 70 -0.55 -23.21 -2.14
C ALA A 70 -1.80 -22.57 -1.50
N SER A 71 -2.34 -23.18 -0.44
CA SER A 71 -3.49 -22.65 0.30
C SER A 71 -3.17 -21.31 0.99
N LEU A 72 -2.01 -21.22 1.66
CA LEU A 72 -1.56 -19.98 2.31
C LEU A 72 -1.26 -18.90 1.27
N LYS A 73 -0.51 -19.25 0.22
CA LYS A 73 -0.19 -18.33 -0.90
C LYS A 73 -1.46 -17.74 -1.51
N ASN A 74 -2.45 -18.56 -1.83
CA ASN A 74 -3.71 -18.10 -2.43
C ASN A 74 -4.50 -17.19 -1.47
N SER A 75 -4.53 -17.52 -0.19
CA SER A 75 -5.23 -16.72 0.82
C SER A 75 -4.58 -15.35 1.00
N VAL A 76 -3.25 -15.29 1.14
CA VAL A 76 -2.52 -14.01 1.27
C VAL A 76 -2.65 -13.19 0.00
N LYS A 77 -2.41 -13.79 -1.18
CA LYS A 77 -2.52 -13.07 -2.47
C LYS A 77 -3.91 -12.47 -2.67
N LYS A 78 -4.98 -13.19 -2.34
CA LYS A 78 -6.35 -12.65 -2.43
C LYS A 78 -6.54 -11.42 -1.54
N SER A 79 -6.06 -11.47 -0.30
CA SER A 79 -6.17 -10.35 0.63
C SER A 79 -5.33 -9.14 0.17
N VAL A 80 -4.09 -9.36 -0.23
CA VAL A 80 -3.16 -8.31 -0.67
C VAL A 80 -3.65 -7.63 -1.95
N LEU A 81 -4.12 -8.40 -2.94
CA LEU A 81 -4.68 -7.81 -4.16
C LEU A 81 -5.90 -6.93 -3.89
N ASN A 82 -6.72 -7.29 -2.90
CA ASN A 82 -7.83 -6.45 -2.48
C ASN A 82 -7.36 -5.14 -1.85
N VAL A 83 -6.32 -5.18 -1.01
CA VAL A 83 -5.70 -3.98 -0.44
C VAL A 83 -5.09 -3.11 -1.54
N ALA A 84 -4.27 -3.70 -2.42
CA ALA A 84 -3.64 -3.00 -3.54
C ALA A 84 -4.67 -2.33 -4.47
N GLN A 85 -5.81 -2.97 -4.73
CA GLN A 85 -6.88 -2.36 -5.52
C GLN A 85 -7.47 -1.12 -4.83
N LEU A 86 -7.69 -1.17 -3.52
CA LEU A 86 -8.17 -0.03 -2.75
C LEU A 86 -7.14 1.11 -2.71
N THR A 87 -5.86 0.77 -2.52
CA THR A 87 -4.74 1.72 -2.58
C THR A 87 -4.64 2.39 -3.95
N SER A 88 -4.74 1.61 -5.04
CA SER A 88 -4.74 2.11 -6.41
C SER A 88 -5.94 3.02 -6.71
N ASN A 89 -7.13 2.67 -6.22
CA ASN A 89 -8.31 3.51 -6.33
C ASN A 89 -8.10 4.86 -5.61
N ALA A 90 -7.49 4.86 -4.42
CA ALA A 90 -7.15 6.09 -3.71
C ALA A 90 -6.16 6.95 -4.52
N LEU A 91 -5.08 6.36 -5.04
CA LEU A 91 -4.10 7.04 -5.90
C LEU A 91 -4.76 7.68 -7.12
N SER A 92 -5.68 6.97 -7.77
CA SER A 92 -6.41 7.48 -8.94
C SER A 92 -7.25 8.71 -8.60
N ILE A 93 -7.97 8.68 -7.47
CA ILE A 93 -8.75 9.83 -6.99
C ILE A 93 -7.85 11.04 -6.73
N GLU A 94 -6.67 10.82 -6.15
CA GLU A 94 -5.70 11.89 -5.86
C GLU A 94 -5.09 12.49 -7.14
N LEU A 95 -4.75 11.65 -8.13
CA LEU A 95 -4.27 12.10 -9.44
C LEU A 95 -5.32 12.93 -10.18
N MET A 96 -6.60 12.53 -10.12
CA MET A 96 -7.70 13.32 -10.69
C MET A 96 -7.88 14.67 -9.98
N GLY A 97 -7.67 14.73 -8.65
CA GLY A 97 -7.66 15.98 -7.90
C GLY A 97 -6.51 16.91 -8.31
N SER A 98 -5.33 16.33 -8.55
CA SER A 98 -4.13 17.05 -8.99
C SER A 98 -4.32 17.75 -10.34
N LEU A 99 -4.98 17.06 -11.30
CA LEU A 99 -5.29 17.63 -12.62
C LEU A 99 -6.30 18.78 -12.57
N LYS A 100 -7.22 18.79 -11.59
CA LYS A 100 -8.17 19.90 -11.39
C LYS A 100 -7.53 21.13 -10.71
N SER A 101 -6.35 20.96 -10.11
CA SER A 101 -5.62 22.05 -9.44
C SER A 101 -4.61 22.78 -10.33
N LEU A 102 -4.45 22.31 -11.58
CA LEU A 102 -3.71 22.97 -12.66
C LEU A 102 -4.68 23.79 -13.52
#